data_AF-A0AAV6AQK0-F1
#
_entry.id   AF-A0AAV6AQK0-F1
#
_cell.length_a   1.000
_cell.length_b   1.000
_cell.length_c   1.000
_cell.angle_alpha   90.00
_cell.angle_beta   90.00
_cell.angle_gamma   90.00
#
_symmetry.space_group_name_H-M   'P 1'
#
loop_
_entity.id
_entity.type
_entity.pdbx_description
1 polymer ?
#
loop_
_entity_poly.entity_id
_entity_poly.type
_entity_poly.pdbx_seq_one_letter_code
_entity_poly.pdbx_strand_id
1 'polypeptide(L)'
;SNRKDLAAILARDAYVGQNADLMMPALTGEVRLGLGAVVSEPDFFLPFVRAATFPWKSHALWFYSQMVRWGHARWSPQNARLAADAFRPDLYRAAFRRSGVSLPAASSKVEGALTHSVPAGSSGGDLMLGPDGFFDSAVFDPEEVEEYVTAQRRLDTADAAG
;
A
#
# COMPACT_ATOMS: atom_id res chain seq x y z
N SER A 1 -15.25 15.20 2.67
CA SER A 1 -15.69 16.44 3.36
C SER A 1 -15.14 16.57 4.78
N ASN A 2 -14.61 15.54 5.45
CA ASN A 2 -14.23 15.62 6.88
C ASN A 2 -12.74 15.94 7.15
N ARG A 3 -12.01 16.44 6.15
CA ARG A 3 -10.55 16.62 6.23
C ARG A 3 -10.14 17.72 7.23
N LYS A 4 -10.91 18.82 7.29
CA LYS A 4 -10.67 19.92 8.24
C LYS A 4 -10.87 19.46 9.69
N ASP A 5 -11.92 18.70 9.94
CA ASP A 5 -12.19 18.15 11.28
C ASP A 5 -11.12 17.14 11.70
N LEU A 6 -10.69 16.28 10.78
CA LEU A 6 -9.56 15.37 11.01
C LEU A 6 -8.28 16.14 11.38
N ALA A 7 -7.94 17.19 10.63
CA ALA A 7 -6.77 18.02 10.91
C ALA A 7 -6.89 18.71 12.28
N ALA A 8 -8.06 19.26 12.62
CA ALA A 8 -8.31 19.89 13.92
C ALA A 8 -8.22 18.91 15.10
N ILE A 9 -8.62 17.65 14.91
CA ILE A 9 -8.44 16.60 15.92
C ILE A 9 -6.95 16.26 16.08
N LEU A 10 -6.23 16.02 14.98
CA LEU A 10 -4.81 15.65 15.01
C LEU A 10 -3.92 16.78 15.55
N ALA A 11 -4.33 18.04 15.39
CA ALA A 11 -3.61 19.21 15.87
C ALA A 11 -3.58 19.36 17.41
N ARG A 12 -4.44 18.65 18.14
CA ARG A 12 -4.45 18.71 19.61
C ARG A 12 -3.16 18.11 20.18
N ASP A 13 -2.70 18.65 21.31
CA ASP A 13 -1.46 18.21 21.99
C ASP A 13 -1.44 16.72 22.33
N ALA A 14 -2.61 16.12 22.56
CA ALA A 14 -2.74 14.69 22.83
C ALA A 14 -2.49 13.79 21.60
N TYR A 15 -2.37 14.36 20.40
CA TYR A 15 -2.11 13.66 19.15
C TYR A 15 -0.81 14.15 18.51
N VAL A 16 -0.86 14.83 17.36
CA VAL A 16 0.34 15.32 16.67
C VAL A 16 0.84 16.62 17.31
N GLY A 17 -0.06 17.44 17.88
CA GLY A 17 0.31 18.67 18.58
C GLY A 17 0.97 19.72 17.66
N GLN A 18 0.57 19.77 16.39
CA GLN A 18 1.08 20.71 15.39
C GLN A 18 -0.07 21.46 14.71
N ASN A 19 0.23 22.61 14.11
CA ASN A 19 -0.79 23.40 13.41
C ASN A 19 -1.47 22.55 12.31
N ALA A 20 -2.80 22.51 12.34
CA ALA A 20 -3.64 21.80 11.38
C ALA A 20 -3.31 22.16 9.91
N ASP A 21 -2.94 23.41 9.64
CA ASP A 21 -2.59 23.90 8.30
C ASP A 21 -1.37 23.19 7.71
N LEU A 22 -0.48 22.65 8.54
CA LEU A 22 0.67 21.86 8.09
C LEU A 22 0.25 20.49 7.54
N MET A 23 -0.89 19.96 8.00
CA MET A 23 -1.39 18.64 7.61
C MET A 23 -2.34 18.72 6.40
N MET A 24 -2.96 19.89 6.19
CA MET A 24 -3.94 20.09 5.12
C MET A 24 -3.44 19.71 3.72
N PRO A 25 -2.22 20.09 3.28
CA PRO A 25 -1.68 19.68 1.99
C PRO A 25 -1.72 18.17 1.74
N ALA A 26 -1.31 17.38 2.75
CA ALA A 26 -1.35 15.92 2.67
C ALA A 26 -2.78 15.37 2.67
N LEU A 27 -3.68 15.96 3.47
CA LEU A 27 -5.07 15.50 3.54
C LEU A 27 -5.87 15.84 2.27
N THR A 28 -5.56 16.96 1.60
CA THR A 28 -6.25 17.41 0.38
C THR A 28 -5.59 16.93 -0.91
N GLY A 29 -4.33 16.51 -0.85
CA GLY A 29 -3.55 16.15 -2.04
C GLY A 29 -2.90 17.34 -2.74
N GLU A 30 -2.84 18.52 -2.10
CA GLU A 30 -2.12 19.68 -2.63
C GLU A 30 -0.63 19.60 -2.25
N VAL A 31 0.09 18.70 -2.92
CA VAL A 31 1.50 18.42 -2.62
C VAL A 31 2.37 19.61 -3.02
N ARG A 32 3.00 20.24 -2.03
CA ARG A 32 3.98 21.31 -2.24
C ARG A 32 5.33 20.67 -2.57
N LEU A 33 5.76 20.81 -3.81
CA LEU A 33 7.09 20.39 -4.26
C LEU A 33 8.12 21.48 -3.93
N GLY A 34 9.40 21.10 -3.95
CA GLY A 34 10.50 22.07 -3.85
C GLY A 34 10.37 23.19 -4.90
N LEU A 35 10.98 24.33 -4.63
CA LEU A 35 10.99 25.51 -5.52
C LEU A 35 9.62 26.21 -5.69
N GLY A 36 8.65 25.93 -4.80
CA GLY A 36 7.37 26.65 -4.75
C GLY A 36 6.29 26.09 -5.68
N ALA A 37 6.56 24.99 -6.39
CA ALA A 37 5.55 24.31 -7.19
C ALA A 37 4.52 23.58 -6.30
N VAL A 38 3.25 23.60 -6.71
CA VAL A 38 2.18 22.83 -6.06
C VAL A 38 1.56 21.93 -7.11
N VAL A 39 1.48 20.64 -6.79
CA VAL A 39 0.84 19.62 -7.63
C VAL A 39 -0.40 19.12 -6.90
N SER A 40 -1.52 19.06 -7.61
CA SER A 40 -2.76 18.47 -7.11
C SER A 40 -2.80 16.99 -7.46
N GLU A 41 -2.75 16.14 -6.44
CA GLU A 41 -2.88 14.68 -6.54
C GLU A 41 -4.09 14.22 -5.71
N PRO A 42 -5.29 14.12 -6.31
CA PRO A 42 -6.52 13.77 -5.60
C PRO A 42 -6.46 12.41 -4.88
N ASP A 43 -5.63 11.49 -5.36
CA ASP A 43 -5.47 10.15 -4.81
C ASP A 43 -4.35 10.06 -3.75
N PHE A 44 -3.72 11.18 -3.36
CA PHE A 44 -2.64 11.22 -2.37
C PHE A 44 -3.06 10.68 -0.99
N PHE A 45 -4.31 10.89 -0.59
CA PHE A 45 -4.86 10.36 0.66
C PHE A 45 -6.24 9.72 0.45
N LEU A 46 -6.23 8.39 0.37
CA LEU A 46 -7.42 7.55 0.15
C LEU A 46 -7.62 6.56 1.31
N PRO A 47 -8.40 6.94 2.34
CA PRO A 47 -8.52 6.12 3.55
C PRO A 47 -9.45 4.90 3.43
N PHE A 48 -10.39 4.86 2.49
CA PHE A 48 -11.45 3.82 2.48
C PHE A 48 -11.78 3.22 1.11
N VAL A 49 -11.40 3.88 0.02
CA VAL A 49 -11.72 3.42 -1.34
C VAL A 49 -10.71 2.37 -1.81
N ARG A 50 -11.07 1.60 -2.84
CA ARG A 50 -10.15 0.68 -3.53
C ARG A 50 -9.48 -0.37 -2.62
N ALA A 51 -10.16 -0.75 -1.54
CA ALA A 51 -9.64 -1.65 -0.52
C ALA A 51 -8.31 -1.19 0.12
N ALA A 52 -8.10 0.13 0.25
CA ALA A 52 -6.86 0.70 0.80
C ALA A 52 -6.49 0.19 2.20
N THR A 53 -7.48 -0.11 3.05
CA THR A 53 -7.27 -0.61 4.42
C THR A 53 -7.25 -2.13 4.52
N PHE A 54 -7.47 -2.85 3.42
CA PHE A 54 -7.48 -4.30 3.45
C PHE A 54 -6.04 -4.82 3.60
N PRO A 55 -5.77 -5.72 4.56
CA PRO A 55 -4.41 -6.20 4.82
C PRO A 55 -4.04 -7.30 3.81
N TRP A 56 -3.63 -6.89 2.61
CA TRP A 56 -3.14 -7.78 1.56
C TRP A 56 -1.86 -8.51 2.00
N LYS A 57 -1.87 -9.84 1.93
CA LYS A 57 -0.68 -10.67 2.18
C LYS A 57 0.42 -10.43 1.14
N SER A 58 0.06 -10.05 -0.09
CA SER A 58 1.01 -9.63 -1.12
C SER A 58 1.81 -8.39 -0.71
N HIS A 59 1.20 -7.40 -0.05
CA HIS A 59 1.94 -6.25 0.50
C HIS A 59 2.95 -6.69 1.58
N ALA A 60 2.55 -7.61 2.48
CA ALA A 60 3.44 -8.13 3.51
C ALA A 60 4.66 -8.86 2.92
N LEU A 61 4.43 -9.67 1.89
CA LEU A 61 5.48 -10.36 1.15
C LEU A 61 6.38 -9.38 0.37
N TRP A 62 5.82 -8.31 -0.20
CA TRP A 62 6.61 -7.27 -0.84
C TRP A 62 7.51 -6.52 0.14
N PHE A 63 7.00 -6.13 1.32
CA PHE A 63 7.86 -5.52 2.35
C PHE A 63 8.99 -6.47 2.79
N TYR A 64 8.66 -7.74 3.00
CA TYR A 64 9.66 -8.75 3.32
C TYR A 64 10.69 -8.94 2.19
N SER A 65 10.27 -8.90 0.93
CA SER A 65 11.19 -8.98 -0.22
C SER A 65 12.16 -7.80 -0.24
N GLN A 66 11.73 -6.57 0.08
CA GLN A 66 12.62 -5.42 0.21
C GLN A 66 13.58 -5.57 1.40
N MET A 67 13.12 -6.12 2.53
CA MET A 67 14.01 -6.43 3.66
C MET A 67 15.08 -7.46 3.29
N VAL A 68 14.73 -8.48 2.49
CA VAL A 68 15.71 -9.43 1.97
C VAL A 68 16.66 -8.73 1.00
N ARG A 69 16.15 -7.98 0.01
CA ARG A 69 16.94 -7.24 -0.98
C ARG A 69 18.06 -6.43 -0.31
N TRP A 70 17.70 -5.65 0.71
CA TRP A 70 18.60 -4.77 1.46
C TRP A 70 19.33 -5.42 2.64
N GLY A 71 19.21 -6.74 2.83
CA GLY A 71 19.97 -7.49 3.83
C GLY A 71 19.48 -7.34 5.28
N HIS A 72 18.32 -6.74 5.52
CA HIS A 72 17.67 -6.67 6.83
C HIS A 72 17.10 -8.03 7.29
N ALA A 73 16.81 -8.92 6.35
CA ALA A 73 16.29 -10.27 6.62
C ALA A 73 16.92 -11.31 5.71
N ARG A 74 16.90 -12.58 6.14
CA ARG A 74 17.29 -13.71 5.29
C ARG A 74 16.08 -14.32 4.62
N TRP A 75 16.21 -14.61 3.33
CA TRP A 75 15.23 -15.41 2.60
C TRP A 75 15.11 -16.81 3.21
N SER A 76 13.86 -17.22 3.48
CA SER A 76 13.45 -18.61 3.62
C SER A 76 11.94 -18.72 3.39
N PRO A 77 11.44 -19.89 2.95
CA PRO A 77 10.00 -20.14 2.85
C PRO A 77 9.27 -19.96 4.19
N GLN A 78 9.93 -20.29 5.31
CA GLN A 78 9.37 -20.11 6.64
C GLN A 78 9.17 -18.62 6.97
N ASN A 79 10.17 -17.79 6.72
CA ASN A 79 10.08 -16.34 6.96
C ASN A 79 9.06 -15.67 6.04
N ALA A 80 8.96 -16.12 4.77
CA ALA A 80 7.94 -15.65 3.85
C ALA A 80 6.52 -15.92 4.39
N ARG A 81 6.28 -17.13 4.92
CA ARG A 81 4.99 -17.47 5.57
C ARG A 81 4.72 -16.60 6.80
N LEU A 82 5.73 -16.42 7.67
CA LEU A 82 5.61 -15.55 8.85
C LEU A 82 5.26 -14.11 8.48
N ALA A 83 5.91 -13.56 7.44
CA ALA A 83 5.62 -12.23 6.93
C ALA A 83 4.18 -12.14 6.39
N ALA A 84 3.76 -13.11 5.57
CA ALA A 84 2.40 -13.16 5.04
C ALA A 84 1.34 -13.28 6.15
N ASP A 85 1.60 -14.05 7.20
CA ASP A 85 0.66 -14.27 8.32
C ASP A 85 0.60 -13.11 9.31
N ALA A 86 1.56 -12.19 9.29
CA ALA A 86 1.46 -10.94 10.04
C ALA A 86 0.29 -10.07 9.54
N PHE A 87 -0.14 -10.25 8.30
CA PHE A 87 -1.32 -9.61 7.73
C PHE A 87 -2.51 -10.57 7.84
N ARG A 88 -3.58 -10.10 8.52
CA ARG A 88 -4.73 -10.93 8.92
C ARG A 88 -6.04 -10.55 8.20
N PRO A 89 -6.14 -10.79 6.88
CA PRO A 89 -7.36 -10.50 6.12
C PRO A 89 -8.54 -11.38 6.56
N ASP A 90 -8.29 -12.53 7.17
CA ASP A 90 -9.29 -13.37 7.83
C ASP A 90 -9.97 -12.64 9.01
N LEU A 91 -9.19 -12.01 9.90
CA LEU A 91 -9.74 -11.22 11.01
C LEU A 91 -10.45 -9.97 10.49
N TYR A 92 -9.89 -9.32 9.48
CA TYR A 92 -10.51 -8.15 8.84
C TYR A 92 -11.89 -8.50 8.27
N ARG A 93 -11.99 -9.58 7.47
CA ARG A 93 -13.27 -10.08 6.96
C ARG A 93 -14.23 -10.48 8.08
N ALA A 94 -13.73 -11.10 9.15
CA ALA A 94 -14.57 -11.48 10.28
C ALA A 94 -15.19 -10.25 10.97
N ALA A 95 -14.43 -9.17 11.13
CA ALA A 95 -14.89 -7.93 11.75
C ALA A 95 -15.98 -7.22 10.92
N PHE A 96 -15.85 -7.24 9.60
CA PHE A 96 -16.77 -6.55 8.68
C PHE A 96 -17.85 -7.47 8.08
N ARG A 97 -17.94 -8.74 8.50
CA ARG A 97 -18.91 -9.72 7.96
C ARG A 97 -20.36 -9.24 7.93
N ARG A 98 -20.76 -8.39 8.89
CA ARG A 98 -22.14 -7.89 9.04
C ARG A 98 -22.28 -6.40 8.73
N SER A 99 -21.24 -5.74 8.24
CA SER A 99 -21.27 -4.29 7.98
C SER A 99 -21.83 -3.92 6.60
N GLY A 100 -22.05 -4.90 5.72
CA GLY A 100 -22.44 -4.65 4.32
C GLY A 100 -21.32 -4.08 3.44
N VAL A 101 -20.10 -4.01 3.96
CA VAL A 101 -18.93 -3.53 3.20
C VAL A 101 -18.47 -4.63 2.24
N SER A 102 -18.29 -4.28 0.97
CA SER A 102 -17.67 -5.17 -0.03
C SER A 102 -16.18 -5.34 0.26
N LEU A 103 -15.75 -6.58 0.47
CA LEU A 103 -14.36 -6.92 0.78
C LEU A 103 -13.76 -7.84 -0.27
N PRO A 104 -12.44 -7.74 -0.55
CA PRO A 104 -11.75 -8.72 -1.38
C PRO A 104 -11.94 -10.15 -0.91
N ALA A 105 -12.26 -11.04 -1.85
CA ALA A 105 -12.27 -12.49 -1.63
C ALA A 105 -10.85 -13.05 -1.56
N ALA A 106 -9.98 -12.58 -2.46
CA ALA A 106 -8.56 -12.92 -2.43
C ALA A 106 -7.85 -12.28 -1.23
N SER A 107 -6.73 -12.87 -0.81
CA SER A 107 -5.87 -12.32 0.24
C SER A 107 -4.56 -11.76 -0.31
N SER A 108 -4.29 -11.98 -1.59
CA SER A 108 -3.10 -11.52 -2.32
C SER A 108 -3.51 -11.13 -3.74
N LYS A 109 -2.69 -10.30 -4.38
CA LYS A 109 -2.72 -9.98 -5.80
C LYS A 109 -1.29 -9.84 -6.31
N VAL A 110 -1.11 -9.89 -7.62
CA VAL A 110 0.13 -9.47 -8.26
C VAL A 110 0.21 -7.95 -8.16
N GLU A 111 1.28 -7.43 -7.56
CA GLU A 111 1.48 -6.00 -7.33
C GLU A 111 2.23 -5.38 -8.51
N GLY A 112 1.84 -4.17 -8.91
CA GLY A 112 2.45 -3.46 -10.03
C GLY A 112 1.85 -3.80 -11.39
N ALA A 113 0.92 -4.74 -11.47
CA ALA A 113 0.32 -5.21 -12.72
C ALA A 113 -0.91 -4.39 -13.16
N LEU A 114 -1.52 -3.60 -12.27
CA LEU A 114 -2.75 -2.87 -12.57
C LEU A 114 -2.42 -1.47 -13.08
N THR A 115 -2.77 -1.20 -14.34
CA THR A 115 -2.60 0.11 -15.00
C THR A 115 -3.86 0.98 -14.97
N HIS A 116 -5.01 0.38 -14.65
CA HIS A 116 -6.31 1.04 -14.56
C HIS A 116 -7.16 0.34 -13.49
N SER A 117 -8.32 0.92 -13.17
CA SER A 117 -9.21 0.33 -12.18
C SER A 117 -9.86 -0.95 -12.72
N VAL A 118 -9.77 -2.05 -11.95
CA VAL A 118 -10.31 -3.36 -12.34
C VAL A 118 -11.31 -3.89 -11.31
N PRO A 119 -12.35 -4.64 -11.73
CA PRO A 119 -13.23 -5.33 -10.80
C PRO A 119 -12.46 -6.40 -10.02
N ALA A 120 -12.74 -6.50 -8.72
CA ALA A 120 -12.21 -7.55 -7.87
C ALA A 120 -13.33 -8.44 -7.33
N GLY A 121 -13.06 -9.75 -7.33
CA GLY A 121 -13.91 -10.72 -6.66
C GLY A 121 -14.11 -10.30 -5.20
N SER A 122 -15.37 -10.07 -4.82
CA SER A 122 -15.72 -9.55 -3.50
C SER A 122 -17.05 -10.12 -3.03
N SER A 123 -17.30 -10.02 -1.72
CA SER A 123 -18.53 -10.49 -1.09
C SER A 123 -19.80 -9.77 -1.58
N GLY A 124 -19.67 -8.59 -2.19
CA GLY A 124 -20.77 -7.74 -2.65
C GLY A 124 -20.74 -7.35 -4.13
N GLY A 125 -19.82 -7.91 -4.93
CA GLY A 125 -19.78 -7.72 -6.39
C GLY A 125 -19.21 -6.41 -6.91
N ASP A 126 -19.28 -5.32 -6.13
CA ASP A 126 -19.01 -3.96 -6.65
C ASP A 126 -17.63 -3.37 -6.26
N LEU A 127 -16.68 -4.21 -5.83
CA LEU A 127 -15.36 -3.73 -5.43
C LEU A 127 -14.45 -3.50 -6.65
N MET A 128 -13.91 -2.29 -6.77
CA MET A 128 -12.89 -1.94 -7.75
C MET A 128 -11.53 -1.78 -7.07
N LEU A 129 -10.48 -2.39 -7.62
CA LEU A 129 -9.09 -2.11 -7.27
C LEU A 129 -8.56 -1.01 -8.16
N GLY A 130 -7.70 -0.14 -7.62
CA GLY A 130 -7.03 0.90 -8.39
C GLY A 130 -5.76 0.42 -9.09
N PRO A 131 -5.16 1.28 -9.93
CA PRO A 131 -3.82 1.06 -10.43
C PRO A 131 -2.81 0.99 -9.27
N ASP A 132 -1.79 0.15 -9.42
CA ASP A 132 -0.77 -0.12 -8.40
C ASP A 132 0.66 -0.22 -8.95
N GLY A 133 0.86 0.28 -10.18
CA GLY A 133 2.14 0.25 -10.89
C GLY A 133 3.30 0.86 -10.10
N PHE A 134 4.46 0.21 -10.13
CA PHE A 134 5.72 0.80 -9.71
C PHE A 134 6.24 1.79 -10.79
N PHE A 135 7.03 2.79 -10.39
CA PHE A 135 7.57 3.80 -11.32
C PHE A 135 8.50 3.21 -12.39
N ASP A 136 9.17 2.11 -12.09
CA ASP A 136 10.05 1.37 -13.00
C ASP A 136 9.29 0.31 -13.83
N SER A 137 7.96 0.27 -13.71
CA SER A 137 7.09 -0.76 -14.33
C SER A 137 7.41 -2.19 -13.92
N ALA A 138 8.13 -2.38 -12.80
CA ALA A 138 8.33 -3.72 -12.26
C ALA A 138 7.00 -4.36 -11.86
N VAL A 139 6.99 -5.69 -11.78
CA VAL A 139 5.86 -6.47 -11.30
C VAL A 139 6.37 -7.36 -10.17
N PHE A 140 5.59 -7.46 -9.10
CA PHE A 140 5.85 -8.35 -7.98
C PHE A 140 4.75 -9.40 -7.90
N ASP A 141 5.13 -10.65 -8.20
CA ASP A 141 4.29 -11.81 -7.94
C ASP A 141 4.60 -12.36 -6.54
N PRO A 142 3.62 -12.41 -5.61
CA PRO A 142 3.82 -12.96 -4.28
C PRO A 142 4.14 -14.46 -4.26
N GLU A 143 3.98 -15.18 -5.36
CA GLU A 143 4.39 -16.59 -5.50
C GLU A 143 5.87 -16.72 -5.91
N GLU A 144 6.49 -15.67 -6.49
CA GLU A 144 7.84 -15.67 -7.08
C GLU A 144 8.78 -14.67 -6.35
N VAL A 145 8.75 -14.68 -5.02
CA VAL A 145 9.46 -13.68 -4.19
C VAL A 145 10.98 -13.76 -4.35
N GLU A 146 11.55 -14.97 -4.45
CA GLU A 146 13.00 -15.17 -4.55
C GLU A 146 13.52 -14.68 -5.91
N GLU A 147 12.78 -14.98 -6.97
CA GLU A 147 13.03 -14.55 -8.34
C GLU A 147 12.99 -13.03 -8.43
N TYR A 148 11.97 -12.40 -7.85
CA TYR A 148 11.83 -10.95 -7.80
C TYR A 148 13.02 -10.28 -7.09
N VAL A 149 13.42 -10.78 -5.91
CA VAL A 149 14.58 -10.23 -5.17
C VAL A 149 15.86 -10.38 -5.97
N THR A 150 16.05 -11.53 -6.62
CA THR A 150 17.22 -11.80 -7.46
C THR A 150 17.29 -10.83 -8.65
N ALA A 151 16.16 -10.58 -9.31
CA ALA A 151 16.08 -9.63 -10.42
C ALA A 151 16.40 -8.19 -9.96
N GLN A 152 15.82 -7.75 -8.85
CA GLN A 152 16.01 -6.40 -8.31
C GLN A 152 17.47 -6.13 -7.89
N ARG A 153 18.14 -7.11 -7.27
CA ARG A 153 19.58 -6.97 -6.91
C ARG A 153 20.49 -6.85 -8.13
N ARG A 154 20.14 -7.47 -9.26
CA ARG A 154 20.90 -7.32 -10.50
C ARG A 154 20.80 -5.89 -11.03
N LEU A 155 19.60 -5.29 -10.96
CA LEU A 155 19.38 -3.89 -11.32
C LEU A 155 20.18 -2.95 -10.40
N ASP A 156 20.14 -3.18 -9.08
CA ASP A 156 20.92 -2.39 -8.11
C ASP A 156 22.42 -2.37 -8.41
N THR A 157 22.95 -3.52 -8.84
CA THR A 157 24.38 -3.66 -9.17
C THR A 157 24.71 -2.97 -10.49
N ALA A 158 23.79 -2.99 -11.46
CA ALA A 158 23.97 -2.31 -12.74
C ALA A 158 23.97 -0.78 -12.58
N ASP A 159 23.06 -0.25 -11.77
CA ASP A 159 22.96 1.19 -11.49
C ASP A 159 24.17 1.71 -10.69
N ALA A 160 24.74 0.90 -9.79
CA ALA A 160 25.94 1.28 -9.04
C ALA A 160 27.22 1.31 -9.91
N ALA A 161 27.19 0.74 -11.12
CA ALA A 161 28.34 0.65 -12.02
C ALA A 161 28.36 1.73 -13.12
N GLY A 162 27.28 2.52 -13.27
CA GLY A 162 27.14 3.61 -14.25
C GLY A 162 27.31 4.99 -13.64
#